data_AF-A0A737LPU9-F1
#
_entry.id   AF-A0A737LPU9-F1
#
_cell.length_a   1.000
_cell.length_b   1.000
_cell.length_c   1.000
_cell.angle_alpha   90.00
_cell.angle_beta   90.00
_cell.angle_gamma   90.00
#
_symmetry.space_group_name_H-M   'P 1'
#
loop_
_entity.id
_entity.type
_entity.pdbx_description
1 polymer ?
#
loop_
_entity_poly.entity_id
_entity_poly.type
_entity_poly.pdbx_seq_one_letter_code
_entity_poly.pdbx_strand_id
1 'polypeptide(L)'
;SGDETLTLSGTNSYTDGTLISGGTLVATNLEALGTGDVTNNATLELNTGGTFDNAISGSGQVVKSGDDALTLSGSNTYTGGTTIS
;
A
#
# COMPACT_ATOMS: atom_id res chain seq x y z
N SER A 1 10.40 12.08 -11.37
CA SER A 1 10.43 10.87 -10.57
C SER A 1 11.37 11.12 -9.42
N GLY A 2 10.88 11.11 -8.19
CA GLY A 2 11.71 11.14 -7.01
C GLY A 2 11.79 9.72 -6.46
N ASP A 3 12.98 9.26 -6.12
CA ASP A 3 13.21 8.07 -5.28
C ASP A 3 12.82 8.36 -3.81
N GLU A 4 11.87 9.28 -3.62
CA GLU A 4 11.49 9.83 -2.33
C GLU A 4 10.50 8.90 -1.67
N THR A 5 10.70 8.73 -0.37
CA THR A 5 9.83 7.90 0.47
C THR A 5 8.88 8.82 1.24
N LEU A 6 7.58 8.56 1.11
CA LEU A 6 6.57 9.13 1.98
C LEU A 6 6.12 8.05 2.96
N THR A 7 6.16 8.34 4.25
CA THR A 7 5.63 7.44 5.29
C THR A 7 4.33 8.01 5.85
N LEU A 8 3.27 7.21 5.84
CA LEU A 8 1.99 7.51 6.48
C LEU A 8 1.74 6.54 7.64
N SER A 9 1.67 7.09 8.84
CA SER A 9 1.51 6.32 10.09
C SER A 9 0.21 6.62 10.85
N GLY A 10 -0.42 7.77 10.56
CA GLY A 10 -1.68 8.16 11.16
C GLY A 10 -2.86 7.61 10.37
N THR A 11 -4.01 7.44 11.03
CA THR A 11 -5.29 7.14 10.39
C THR A 11 -5.71 8.31 9.50
N ASN A 12 -6.06 8.01 8.25
CA ASN A 12 -6.65 8.98 7.33
C ASN A 12 -8.10 8.59 7.02
N SER A 13 -8.98 9.57 6.88
CA SER A 13 -10.42 9.35 6.65
C SER A 13 -10.90 9.71 5.24
N TYR A 14 -9.96 9.88 4.29
CA TYR A 14 -10.34 10.08 2.90
C TYR A 14 -10.92 8.79 2.33
N THR A 15 -11.92 8.94 1.47
CA THR A 15 -12.65 7.85 0.82
C THR A 15 -12.25 7.67 -0.63
N ASP A 16 -11.65 8.70 -1.24
CA ASP A 16 -11.09 8.61 -2.57
C ASP A 16 -9.85 7.70 -2.55
N GLY A 17 -9.55 7.07 -3.69
CA GLY A 17 -8.40 6.17 -3.78
C GLY A 17 -7.05 6.86 -3.63
N THR A 18 -6.02 6.06 -3.36
CA THR A 18 -4.63 6.51 -3.37
C THR A 18 -3.98 6.19 -4.71
N LEU A 19 -3.39 7.19 -5.38
CA LEU A 19 -2.57 7.00 -6.58
C LEU A 19 -1.09 7.15 -6.23
N ILE A 20 -0.33 6.07 -6.41
CA ILE A 20 1.13 6.07 -6.28
C ILE A 20 1.71 6.08 -7.70
N SER A 21 2.08 7.26 -8.20
CA SER A 21 2.62 7.44 -9.56
C SER A 21 4.14 7.31 -9.66
N GLY A 22 4.85 7.36 -8.52
CA GLY A 22 6.30 7.30 -8.42
C GLY A 22 6.74 7.21 -6.95
N GLY A 23 8.03 6.90 -6.73
CA GLY A 23 8.62 6.80 -5.40
C GLY A 23 8.12 5.61 -4.58
N THR A 24 8.29 5.71 -3.26
CA THR A 24 7.83 4.70 -2.29
C THR A 24 6.84 5.32 -1.32
N LEU A 25 5.66 4.70 -1.19
CA LEU A 25 4.72 4.99 -0.11
C LEU A 25 4.82 3.88 0.93
N VAL A 26 5.19 4.22 2.16
CA VAL A 26 5.21 3.30 3.31
C VAL A 26 3.99 3.58 4.18
N ALA A 27 3.13 2.59 4.37
CA ALA A 27 2.05 2.61 5.34
C ALA A 27 2.41 1.76 6.55
N THR A 28 2.51 2.38 7.73
CA THR A 28 2.79 1.68 9.00
C THR A 28 1.53 1.44 9.85
N ASN A 29 0.37 1.84 9.33
CA ASN A 29 -0.96 1.63 9.90
C ASN A 29 -1.91 1.26 8.76
N LEU A 30 -2.76 0.25 8.95
CA LEU A 30 -3.75 -0.19 7.95
C LEU A 30 -4.70 0.94 7.51
N GLU A 31 -5.07 1.81 8.45
CA GLU A 31 -5.98 2.92 8.20
C GLU A 31 -5.27 4.15 7.60
N ALA A 32 -3.95 4.07 7.37
CA ALA A 32 -3.19 5.17 6.81
C ALA A 32 -3.61 5.50 5.38
N LEU A 33 -4.20 4.54 4.65
CA LEU A 33 -4.61 4.71 3.27
C LEU A 33 -6.11 4.99 3.08
N GLY A 34 -6.81 5.34 4.17
CA GLY A 34 -8.26 5.57 4.13
C GLY A 34 -9.02 4.33 3.69
N THR A 35 -10.20 4.53 3.12
CA THR A 35 -11.08 3.43 2.66
C THR A 35 -11.12 3.26 1.14
N GLY A 36 -10.43 4.12 0.39
CA GLY A 36 -10.38 4.08 -1.06
C GLY A 36 -9.31 3.13 -1.60
N ASP A 37 -9.56 2.54 -2.76
CA ASP A 37 -8.64 1.61 -3.43
C ASP A 37 -7.28 2.25 -3.76
N VAL A 38 -6.25 1.42 -3.89
CA VAL A 38 -4.90 1.86 -4.25
C VAL A 38 -4.61 1.55 -5.73
N THR A 39 -4.28 2.59 -6.49
CA THR A 39 -3.63 2.44 -7.81
C THR A 39 -2.13 2.62 -7.63
N ASN A 40 -1.39 1.51 -7.62
CA ASN A 40 0.05 1.47 -7.41
C ASN A 40 0.80 1.28 -8.74
N ASN A 41 1.50 2.32 -9.19
CA ASN A 41 2.39 2.28 -10.36
C ASN A 41 3.88 2.44 -9.97
N ALA A 42 4.20 2.37 -8.68
CA ALA A 42 5.57 2.46 -8.17
C ALA A 42 5.77 1.45 -7.03
N THR A 43 6.11 1.90 -5.81
CA THR A 43 6.27 1.01 -4.66
C THR A 43 5.27 1.36 -3.55
N LEU A 44 4.48 0.37 -3.14
CA LEU A 44 3.70 0.40 -1.91
C LEU A 44 4.33 -0.56 -0.89
N GLU A 45 4.82 -0.04 0.22
CA GLU A 45 5.28 -0.84 1.35
C GLU A 45 4.23 -0.83 2.46
N LEU A 46 3.77 -2.02 2.85
CA LEU A 46 2.87 -2.25 3.97
C LEU A 46 3.69 -2.80 5.13
N ASN A 47 4.08 -1.92 6.05
CA ASN A 47 4.86 -2.25 7.25
C ASN A 47 3.93 -2.28 8.47
N THR A 48 2.97 -3.20 8.41
CA THR A 48 1.93 -3.38 9.43
C THR A 48 1.33 -4.79 9.33
N GLY A 49 0.47 -5.16 10.27
CA GLY A 49 -0.24 -6.44 10.28
C GLY A 49 -1.75 -6.27 10.28
N GLY A 50 -2.48 -7.37 10.13
CA GLY A 50 -3.95 -7.42 10.12
C GLY A 50 -4.54 -7.64 8.73
N THR A 51 -5.72 -7.06 8.48
CA THR A 51 -6.44 -7.19 7.21
C THR A 51 -6.48 -5.84 6.50
N PHE A 52 -5.96 -5.80 5.28
CA PHE A 52 -6.03 -4.64 4.40
C PHE A 52 -7.12 -4.87 3.34
N ASP A 53 -8.23 -4.16 3.48
CA ASP A 53 -9.46 -4.38 2.70
C ASP A 53 -9.47 -3.67 1.34
N ASN A 54 -8.67 -2.61 1.18
CA ASN A 54 -8.64 -1.82 -0.05
C ASN A 54 -8.06 -2.66 -1.20
N ALA A 55 -8.65 -2.59 -2.39
CA ALA A 55 -8.10 -3.28 -3.54
C ALA A 55 -6.82 -2.58 -4.03
N ILE A 56 -5.81 -3.37 -4.39
CA ILE A 56 -4.57 -2.86 -4.99
C ILE A 56 -4.56 -3.21 -6.48
N SER A 57 -4.36 -2.20 -7.33
CA SER A 57 -4.26 -2.32 -8.79
C SER A 57 -3.00 -1.64 -9.32
N GLY A 58 -2.71 -1.78 -10.62
CA GLY A 58 -1.59 -1.10 -11.30
C GLY A 58 -0.38 -2.00 -11.57
N SER A 59 0.73 -1.39 -12.02
CA SER A 59 1.95 -2.09 -12.44
C SER A 59 3.07 -2.10 -11.40
N GLY A 60 2.86 -1.44 -10.26
CA GLY A 60 3.85 -1.26 -9.21
C GLY A 60 4.09 -2.50 -8.35
N GLN A 61 5.16 -2.45 -7.56
CA GLN A 61 5.53 -3.47 -6.58
C GLN A 61 4.80 -3.24 -5.26
N VAL A 62 4.37 -4.35 -4.64
CA VAL A 62 3.96 -4.37 -3.24
C VAL A 62 5.08 -4.98 -2.40
N VAL A 63 5.47 -4.31 -1.32
CA VAL A 63 6.41 -4.82 -0.33
C VAL A 63 5.67 -5.06 0.98
N LYS A 64 5.75 -6.27 1.51
CA LYS A 64 5.35 -6.56 2.90
C LYS A 64 6.61 -6.65 3.74
N SER A 65 6.72 -5.75 4.71
CA SER A 65 7.79 -5.71 5.70
C SER A 65 7.21 -5.75 7.12
N GLY A 66 8.07 -6.00 8.11
CA GLY A 66 7.67 -6.14 9.51
C GLY A 66 7.13 -7.53 9.84
N ASP A 67 7.13 -7.84 11.13
CA ASP A 67 7.00 -9.22 11.62
C ASP A 67 5.56 -9.75 11.61
N ASP A 68 4.57 -8.85 11.64
CA ASP A 68 3.16 -9.23 11.76
C ASP A 68 2.59 -9.76 10.44
N ALA A 69 1.67 -10.73 10.55
CA ALA A 69 0.95 -11.26 9.39
C ALA A 69 0.01 -10.20 8.81
N LEU A 70 0.01 -10.08 7.48
CA LEU A 70 -0.89 -9.22 6.72
C LEU A 70 -1.73 -10.05 5.76
N THR A 71 -3.04 -9.83 5.77
CA THR A 71 -4.00 -10.37 4.81
C THR A 71 -4.44 -9.27 3.86
N LEU A 72 -4.26 -9.47 2.56
CA LEU A 72 -4.84 -8.60 1.54
C LEU A 72 -6.19 -9.19 1.11
N SER A 73 -7.29 -8.68 1.66
CA SER A 73 -8.65 -9.18 1.43
C SER A 73 -9.36 -8.51 0.25
N GLY A 74 -8.88 -7.32 -0.16
CA GLY A 74 -9.37 -6.63 -1.34
C GLY A 74 -9.21 -7.44 -2.65
N SER A 75 -9.98 -7.07 -3.67
CA SER A 75 -9.86 -7.69 -5.00
C SER A 75 -8.61 -7.20 -5.75
N ASN A 76 -7.45 -7.68 -5.33
CA ASN A 76 -6.15 -7.25 -5.84
C ASN A 76 -5.93 -7.68 -7.30
N THR A 77 -5.57 -6.72 -8.16
CA THR A 77 -5.35 -6.90 -9.61
C THR A 77 -4.01 -6.33 -10.09
N TYR A 78 -3.13 -5.92 -9.18
CA TYR A 78 -1.81 -5.42 -9.53
C TYR A 78 -0.98 -6.49 -10.25
N THR A 79 -0.13 -6.04 -11.16
CA THR A 79 0.65 -6.91 -12.06
C THR A 79 2.13 -6.90 -11.75
N GLY A 80 2.60 -5.96 -10.92
CA GLY A 80 3.96 -5.98 -10.39
C GLY A 80 4.17 -7.08 -9.34
N GLY A 81 5.43 -7.29 -8.97
CA GLY A 81 5.78 -8.32 -8.00
C GLY A 81 5.36 -8.00 -6.57
N THR A 82 5.28 -9.05 -5.75
CA THR A 82 5.17 -8.94 -4.29
C THR A 82 6.50 -9.36 -3.67
N THR A 83 7.10 -8.48 -2.87
CA THR A 83 8.28 -8.81 -2.06
C THR A 83 7.86 -9.01 -0.61
N ILE A 84 8.29 -10.10 0.00
CA ILE A 84 8.18 -10.33 1.45
C ILE A 84 9.58 -10.21 2.03
N SER A 85 9.78 -9.29 2.97
CA SER A 85 11.08 -8.91 3.53
C SER A 85 11.08 -8.92 5.04
#